data_AF-A0A1V5I9M1-F1
#
_entry.id   AF-A0A1V5I9M1-F1
#
_cell.length_a   1.000
_cell.length_b   1.000
_cell.length_c   1.000
_cell.angle_alpha   90.00
_cell.angle_beta   90.00
_cell.angle_gamma   90.00
#
_symmetry.space_group_name_H-M   'P 1'
#
loop_
_entity.id
_entity.type
_entity.pdbx_description
1 polymer ?
#
loop_
_entity_poly.entity_id
_entity_poly.type
_entity_poly.pdbx_seq_one_letter_code
_entity_poly.pdbx_strand_id
1 'polypeptide(L)'
;MAKHKIQVLAEGAELDVRSYSGRGMYGRECLAIEGSSAMDIIASMLEKISEEDEDAAEAASDLSEALRRSSQDSMGLDMVLYFPHIKFVGEEDEDEEEDGDVSGTEEDGDACESDSWGPAPCGDTA
;
A
#
# COMPACT_ATOMS: atom_id res chain seq x y z
N MET A 1 16.37 2.77 -4.91
CA MET A 1 16.16 3.11 -3.48
C MET A 1 16.52 1.90 -2.60
N ALA A 2 16.84 2.08 -1.32
CA ALA A 2 17.13 0.95 -0.43
C ALA A 2 15.83 0.26 0.03
N LYS A 3 15.78 -1.09 -0.01
CA LYS A 3 14.65 -1.87 0.53
C LYS A 3 14.53 -1.67 2.04
N HIS A 4 13.29 -1.59 2.53
CA HIS A 4 13.03 -1.52 3.97
C HIS A 4 13.32 -2.88 4.63
N LYS A 5 13.77 -2.89 5.89
CA LYS A 5 14.14 -4.14 6.60
C LYS A 5 13.01 -5.18 6.62
N ILE A 6 11.76 -4.72 6.81
CA ILE A 6 10.57 -5.58 6.74
C ILE A 6 10.40 -6.26 5.37
N GLN A 7 10.71 -5.56 4.28
CA GLN A 7 10.66 -6.15 2.95
C GLN A 7 11.72 -7.24 2.80
N VAL A 8 12.95 -6.98 3.27
CA VAL A 8 14.06 -7.95 3.24
C VAL A 8 13.72 -9.19 4.06
N LEU A 9 13.16 -9.01 5.26
CA LEU A 9 12.72 -10.11 6.12
C LEU A 9 11.62 -10.94 5.47
N ALA A 10 10.63 -10.30 4.85
CA ALA A 10 9.54 -10.99 4.18
C ALA A 10 10.00 -11.79 2.96
N GLU A 11 10.87 -11.20 2.14
CA GLU A 11 11.52 -11.89 1.01
C GLU A 11 12.37 -13.08 1.50
N GLY A 12 13.14 -12.89 2.58
CA GLY A 12 13.96 -13.94 3.19
C GLY A 12 13.17 -15.04 3.90
N ALA A 13 11.90 -14.78 4.25
CA ALA A 13 10.95 -15.74 4.79
C ALA A 13 10.10 -16.43 3.69
N GLU A 14 10.45 -16.22 2.41
CA GLU A 14 9.74 -16.79 1.26
C GLU A 14 8.24 -16.40 1.20
N LEU A 15 7.89 -15.24 1.73
CA LEU A 15 6.54 -14.69 1.68
C LEU A 15 6.30 -13.97 0.35
N ASP A 16 5.05 -13.95 -0.12
CA ASP A 16 4.66 -13.23 -1.33
C ASP A 16 4.57 -11.72 -1.05
N VAL A 17 5.59 -10.98 -1.48
CA VAL A 17 5.71 -9.54 -1.30
C VAL A 17 5.36 -8.81 -2.58
N ARG A 18 4.55 -7.75 -2.47
CA ARG A 18 4.08 -6.97 -3.63
C ARG A 18 3.82 -5.50 -3.30
N SER A 19 3.67 -4.69 -4.34
CA SER A 19 3.09 -3.34 -4.20
C SER A 19 1.59 -3.44 -3.95
N TYR A 20 1.07 -2.55 -3.11
CA TYR A 20 -0.36 -2.43 -2.86
C TYR A 20 -0.80 -0.96 -2.80
N SER A 21 -1.83 -0.63 -3.59
CA SER A 21 -2.53 0.65 -3.55
C SER A 21 -3.97 0.42 -3.08
N GLY A 22 -4.15 0.36 -1.76
CA GLY A 22 -5.43 0.13 -1.11
C GLY A 22 -6.30 1.40 -0.96
N ARG A 23 -7.40 1.28 -0.21
CA ARG A 23 -8.28 2.40 0.12
C ARG A 23 -7.54 3.46 0.94
N GLY A 24 -7.69 4.73 0.55
CA GLY A 24 -7.07 5.85 1.27
C GLY A 24 -5.59 6.08 0.93
N MET A 25 -5.06 5.44 -0.12
CA MET A 25 -3.68 5.63 -0.55
C MET A 25 -3.47 6.76 -1.56
N TYR A 26 -4.54 7.29 -2.17
CA TYR A 26 -4.49 8.43 -3.10
C TYR A 26 -3.42 8.28 -4.20
N GLY A 27 -3.27 7.09 -4.78
CA GLY A 27 -2.28 6.79 -5.81
C GLY A 27 -0.88 6.40 -5.28
N ARG A 28 -0.69 6.33 -3.96
CA ARG A 28 0.55 5.80 -3.38
C ARG A 28 0.54 4.27 -3.37
N GLU A 29 1.72 3.69 -3.48
CA GLU A 29 1.95 2.26 -3.34
C GLU A 29 2.77 1.97 -2.08
N CYS A 30 2.39 0.94 -1.35
CA CYS A 30 3.06 0.51 -0.14
C CYS A 30 3.42 -0.97 -0.18
N LEU A 31 4.29 -1.37 0.75
CA LEU A 31 4.63 -2.75 0.98
C LEU A 31 3.41 -3.53 1.44
N ALA A 32 3.15 -4.65 0.78
CA ALA A 32 2.16 -5.62 1.19
C ALA A 32 2.68 -7.04 1.07
N ILE A 33 2.13 -7.90 1.92
CA ILE A 33 2.46 -9.31 2.01
C ILE A 33 1.16 -10.10 1.92
N GLU A 34 1.11 -11.04 0.97
CA GLU A 34 -0.02 -11.96 0.83
C GLU A 34 0.23 -13.26 1.58
N GLY A 35 -0.83 -13.82 2.15
CA GLY A 35 -0.77 -15.14 2.76
C GLY A 35 -2.14 -15.60 3.24
N SER A 36 -2.17 -16.82 3.79
CA SER A 36 -3.41 -17.44 4.28
C SER A 36 -3.98 -16.72 5.51
N SER A 37 -3.11 -16.19 6.38
CA SER A 37 -3.51 -15.36 7.51
C SER A 37 -2.39 -14.43 7.97
N ALA A 38 -2.74 -13.34 8.66
CA ALA A 38 -1.78 -12.38 9.23
C ALA A 38 -0.90 -13.05 10.26
N MET A 39 -1.46 -14.00 11.02
CA MET A 39 -0.71 -14.71 12.05
C MET A 39 0.35 -15.61 11.42
N ASP A 40 0.04 -16.27 10.30
CA ASP A 40 1.02 -17.07 9.56
C ASP A 40 2.13 -16.18 8.99
N ILE A 41 1.75 -15.06 8.35
CA ILE A 41 2.70 -14.07 7.84
C ILE A 41 3.64 -13.57 8.95
N ILE A 42 3.09 -13.20 10.12
CA ILE A 42 3.87 -12.73 11.27
C ILE A 42 4.75 -13.85 11.83
N ALA A 43 4.24 -15.08 11.91
CA ALA A 43 5.00 -16.23 12.41
C ALA A 43 6.21 -16.52 11.53
N SER A 44 6.05 -16.53 10.21
CA SER A 44 7.16 -16.71 9.26
C SER A 44 8.21 -15.60 9.39
N MET A 45 7.79 -14.35 9.56
CA MET A 45 8.74 -13.26 9.82
C MET A 45 9.48 -13.42 11.15
N LEU A 46 8.80 -13.85 12.21
CA LEU A 46 9.43 -14.09 13.52
C LEU A 46 10.41 -15.27 13.49
N GLU A 47 10.05 -16.34 12.78
CA GLU A 47 10.95 -17.46 12.54
C GLU A 47 12.21 -16.98 11.83
N LYS A 48 12.05 -16.15 10.78
CA LYS A 48 13.19 -15.59 10.05
C LYS A 48 14.09 -14.73 10.92
N ILE A 49 13.51 -13.87 11.74
CA ILE A 49 14.25 -13.05 12.72
C ILE A 49 15.01 -13.93 13.71
N SER A 50 14.44 -15.06 14.13
CA SER A 50 15.08 -15.97 15.09
C SER A 50 16.28 -16.73 14.51
N GLU A 51 16.37 -16.87 13.19
CA GLU A 51 17.53 -17.42 12.49
C GLU A 51 18.69 -16.42 12.40
N GLU A 52 18.43 -15.11 12.56
CA GLU A 52 19.44 -14.05 12.47
C GLU A 52 20.05 -13.74 13.85
N ASP A 53 21.24 -14.28 14.15
CA ASP A 53 21.87 -14.14 15.47
C ASP A 53 22.31 -12.70 15.83
N GLU A 54 22.79 -11.90 14.87
CA GLU A 54 23.46 -10.62 15.17
C GLU A 54 22.51 -9.42 15.27
N ASP A 55 21.28 -9.51 14.72
CA ASP A 55 20.34 -8.38 14.60
C ASP A 55 18.89 -8.70 15.03
N ALA A 56 18.63 -9.87 15.62
CA ALA A 56 17.27 -10.33 15.95
C ALA A 56 16.47 -9.34 16.80
N ALA A 57 17.09 -8.73 17.81
CA ALA A 57 16.40 -7.83 18.73
C ALA A 57 15.92 -6.55 18.04
N GLU A 58 16.77 -5.93 17.21
CA GLU A 58 16.42 -4.74 16.44
C GLU A 58 15.39 -5.09 15.37
N ALA A 59 15.55 -6.22 14.67
CA ALA A 59 14.58 -6.69 13.68
C ALA A 59 13.19 -6.95 14.30
N ALA A 60 13.14 -7.54 15.50
CA ALA A 60 11.90 -7.74 16.23
C ALA A 60 11.26 -6.42 16.66
N SER A 61 12.06 -5.44 17.07
CA SER A 61 11.59 -4.09 17.40
C SER A 61 10.98 -3.41 16.17
N ASP A 62 11.68 -3.43 15.04
CA ASP A 62 11.21 -2.86 13.77
C ASP A 62 9.91 -3.52 13.29
N LEU A 63 9.84 -4.86 13.36
CA LEU A 63 8.63 -5.61 13.03
C LEU A 63 7.47 -5.20 13.96
N SER A 64 7.73 -5.04 15.25
CA SER A 64 6.69 -4.62 16.20
C SER A 64 6.15 -3.21 15.90
N GLU A 65 7.01 -2.27 15.49
CA GLU A 65 6.59 -0.92 15.12
C GLU A 65 5.79 -0.93 13.81
N ALA A 66 6.28 -1.68 12.82
CA ALA A 66 5.61 -1.83 11.53
C ALA A 66 4.21 -2.44 11.70
N LEU A 67 4.07 -3.50 12.51
CA LEU A 67 2.79 -4.16 12.78
C LEU A 67 1.77 -3.23 13.46
N ARG A 68 2.20 -2.34 14.37
CA ARG A 68 1.30 -1.37 15.02
C ARG A 68 0.68 -0.37 14.03
N ARG A 69 1.35 -0.14 12.91
CA ARG A 69 0.91 0.78 11.84
C ARG A 69 0.51 0.02 10.57
N SER A 70 0.32 -1.30 10.67
CA SER A 70 -0.13 -2.14 9.57
C SER A 70 -1.66 -2.14 9.48
N SER A 71 -2.18 -2.62 8.36
CA SER A 71 -3.60 -2.87 8.17
C SER A 71 -3.78 -4.14 7.34
N GLN A 72 -4.98 -4.70 7.42
CA GLN A 72 -5.29 -5.99 6.80
C GLN A 72 -6.44 -5.79 5.82
N ASP A 73 -6.35 -6.44 4.67
CA ASP A 73 -7.45 -6.52 3.72
C ASP A 73 -7.73 -7.98 3.37
N SER A 74 -9.00 -8.32 3.21
CA SER A 74 -9.44 -9.66 2.83
C SER A 74 -9.79 -9.67 1.35
N MET A 75 -8.97 -10.31 0.53
CA MET A 75 -9.21 -10.45 -0.92
C MET A 75 -10.04 -11.70 -1.24
N GLY A 76 -11.07 -11.98 -0.44
CA GLY A 76 -12.03 -13.07 -0.65
C GLY A 76 -11.56 -14.45 -0.18
N LEU A 77 -10.36 -14.89 -0.56
CA LEU A 77 -9.77 -16.18 -0.15
C LEU A 77 -8.42 -16.03 0.55
N ASP A 78 -7.63 -15.06 0.13
CA ASP A 78 -6.34 -14.74 0.72
C ASP A 78 -6.41 -13.41 1.47
N MET A 79 -5.48 -13.25 2.41
CA MET A 79 -5.33 -12.03 3.19
C MET A 79 -4.10 -11.27 2.73
N VAL A 80 -4.24 -9.95 2.68
CA VAL A 80 -3.13 -9.02 2.51
C VAL A 80 -2.86 -8.29 3.81
N LEU A 81 -1.63 -8.41 4.33
CA LEU A 81 -1.10 -7.55 5.38
C LEU A 81 -0.26 -6.45 4.73
N TYR A 82 -0.69 -5.20 4.87
CA TYR A 82 -0.03 -4.07 4.21
C TYR A 82 0.42 -3.00 5.20
N PHE A 83 1.45 -2.25 4.80
CA PHE A 83 2.15 -1.28 5.64
C PHE A 83 2.16 0.10 4.98
N PRO A 84 1.11 0.94 5.19
CA PRO A 84 0.96 2.22 4.50
C PRO A 84 2.12 3.21 4.62
N HIS A 85 2.97 3.04 5.64
CA HIS A 85 4.12 3.88 5.94
C HIS A 85 5.43 3.37 5.31
N ILE A 86 5.42 2.18 4.70
CA ILE A 86 6.59 1.56 4.08
C ILE A 86 6.38 1.54 2.57
N LYS A 87 7.27 2.21 1.83
CA LYS A 87 7.27 2.18 0.37
C LYS A 87 7.77 0.82 -0.12
N PHE A 88 7.06 0.21 -1.06
CA PHE A 88 7.53 -0.98 -1.75
C PHE A 88 8.67 -0.60 -2.71
N VAL A 89 9.74 -1.39 -2.73
CA VAL A 89 10.86 -1.21 -3.66
C VAL A 89 10.99 -2.48 -4.49
N GLY A 90 10.53 -2.43 -5.74
CA GLY A 90 10.64 -3.55 -6.68
C GLY A 90 12.09 -3.82 -7.09
N GLU A 91 12.33 -4.99 -7.66
CA GLU A 91 13.52 -5.24 -8.46
C GLU A 91 13.22 -4.64 -9.84
N GLU A 92 14.04 -3.69 -10.31
CA GLU A 92 13.82 -2.80 -11.47
C GLU A 92 13.15 -1.45 -11.11
N ASP A 93 13.98 -0.49 -10.67
CA ASP A 93 13.81 0.94 -10.95
C ASP A 93 15.21 1.58 -10.87
N GLU A 94 16.01 1.37 -11.93
CA GLU A 94 17.03 2.34 -12.33
C GLU A 94 16.28 3.43 -13.12
N ASP A 95 16.31 4.66 -12.59
CA ASP A 95 15.87 5.95 -13.20
C ASP A 95 14.34 6.21 -13.23
N GLU A 96 13.80 7.44 -13.08
CA GLU A 96 14.30 8.78 -13.40
C GLU A 96 13.87 9.85 -12.37
N GLU A 97 14.74 10.83 -12.13
CA GLU A 97 14.42 12.12 -11.53
C GLU A 97 13.49 12.90 -12.48
N GLU A 98 12.20 13.05 -12.15
CA GLU A 98 11.29 13.94 -12.90
C GLU A 98 11.43 15.38 -12.39
N ASP A 99 12.45 16.09 -12.88
CA ASP A 99 12.52 17.56 -12.81
C ASP A 99 11.73 18.13 -14.01
N GLY A 100 10.46 18.43 -13.76
CA GLY A 100 9.51 18.93 -14.76
C GLY A 100 8.84 20.24 -14.34
N ASP A 101 9.62 21.29 -14.08
CA ASP A 101 9.12 22.67 -14.01
C ASP A 101 8.99 23.26 -15.42
N VAL A 102 7.75 23.43 -15.92
CA VAL A 102 7.45 24.59 -16.77
C VAL A 102 6.00 25.05 -16.68
N SER A 103 5.87 26.32 -16.27
CA SER A 103 4.68 27.15 -16.25
C SER A 103 3.95 27.24 -17.59
N GLY A 104 2.61 27.14 -17.57
CA GLY A 104 1.72 27.52 -18.66
C GLY A 104 0.60 28.45 -18.16
N THR A 105 0.48 29.59 -18.82
CA THR A 105 -0.30 30.79 -18.47
C THR A 105 -1.82 30.62 -18.60
N GLU A 106 -2.54 31.37 -17.76
CA GLU A 106 -3.97 31.67 -17.83
C GLU A 106 -4.35 32.20 -19.22
N GLU A 107 -5.44 31.69 -19.82
CA GLU A 107 -6.44 32.49 -20.57
C GLU A 107 -7.82 31.81 -20.52
N ASP A 108 -8.82 32.65 -20.35
CA ASP A 108 -10.24 32.43 -20.08
C ASP A 108 -11.07 31.62 -21.09
N GLY A 109 -12.18 31.07 -20.58
CA GLY A 109 -13.48 31.07 -21.26
C GLY A 109 -14.00 29.72 -21.75
N ASP A 110 -15.06 29.21 -21.12
CA ASP A 110 -16.41 29.22 -21.70
C ASP A 110 -17.40 28.54 -20.74
N ALA A 111 -18.53 29.20 -20.51
CA ALA A 111 -19.59 28.75 -19.64
C ALA A 111 -20.44 27.67 -20.33
N CYS A 112 -20.36 26.42 -19.88
CA CYS A 112 -21.39 25.44 -20.21
C CYS A 112 -22.55 25.53 -19.21
N GLU A 113 -23.58 26.24 -19.66
CA GLU A 113 -24.87 26.42 -19.03
C GLU A 113 -25.55 25.08 -18.68
N SER A 114 -26.14 25.08 -17.49
CA SER A 114 -27.26 24.28 -16.99
C SER A 114 -27.99 23.31 -17.94
N ASP A 115 -27.90 22.02 -17.63
CA ASP A 115 -28.93 21.02 -17.95
C ASP A 115 -29.55 20.43 -16.68
N SER A 116 -30.59 21.13 -16.22
CA SER A 116 -31.82 20.61 -15.61
C SER A 116 -31.84 19.13 -15.18
N TRP A 117 -31.48 18.83 -13.94
CA TRP A 117 -32.13 17.71 -13.24
C TRP A 117 -33.55 18.11 -12.87
N GLY A 118 -34.48 17.78 -13.77
CA GLY A 118 -35.91 17.85 -13.49
C GLY A 118 -36.28 16.96 -12.30
N PRO A 119 -37.22 17.37 -11.44
CA PRO A 119 -37.69 16.55 -10.35
C PRO A 119 -38.41 15.32 -10.89
N ALA A 120 -38.05 14.14 -10.38
CA ALA A 120 -38.84 12.93 -10.58
C ALA A 120 -40.25 13.15 -10.00
N PRO A 121 -41.34 12.97 -10.76
CA PRO A 121 -42.66 12.88 -10.17
C PRO A 121 -42.81 11.50 -9.52
N CYS A 122 -42.71 11.44 -8.19
CA CYS A 122 -43.31 10.36 -7.42
C CYS A 122 -44.83 10.50 -7.55
N GLY A 123 -45.38 9.78 -8.54
CA GLY A 123 -46.81 9.56 -8.70
C GLY A 123 -47.36 8.67 -7.58
N ASP A 124 -48.52 9.09 -7.11
CA ASP A 124 -49.40 8.53 -6.07
C ASP A 124 -50.00 7.16 -6.46
N THR A 125 -50.73 6.56 -5.51
CA THR A 125 -51.56 5.33 -5.56
C THR A 125 -50.85 3.99 -5.24
N ALA A 126 -51.31 3.16 -4.30
CA ALA A 126 -52.64 2.99 -3.69
C ALA A 126 -52.59 2.64 -2.19
#